data_AF-A0A5N6P105-F1
#
_entry.id   AF-A0A5N6P105-F1
#
_cell.length_a   1.000
_cell.length_b   1.000
_cell.length_c   1.000
_cell.angle_alpha   90.00
_cell.angle_beta   90.00
_cell.angle_gamma   90.00
#
_symmetry.space_group_name_H-M   'P 1'
#
loop_
_entity.id
_entity.type
_entity.pdbx_description
1 polymer ?
#
loop_
_entity_poly.entity_id
_entity_poly.type
_entity_poly.pdbx_seq_one_letter_code
_entity_poly.pdbx_strand_id
1 'polypeptide(L)'
;MVFMSIKYLHQPQHFTIQGITYKIRVVNGFTNNSSLPLVIWCTSQDGDIGGRALQEGDDYTWYARLSFWAPTPAYSCTLKWDRARIMFAPFKVLKGRTPRSCGTCRKCLWLVKEDGVYFSNDDSKWVKEISWI
;
A
#
# COMPACT_ATOMS: atom_id res chain seq x y z
N MET A 1 1.33 -6.81 -40.48
CA MET A 1 2.27 -6.89 -39.33
C MET A 1 1.79 -5.87 -38.31
N VAL A 2 1.12 -6.31 -37.24
CA VAL A 2 0.59 -5.39 -36.22
C VAL A 2 1.71 -5.15 -35.20
N PHE A 3 2.26 -3.94 -35.18
CA PHE A 3 3.16 -3.52 -34.12
C PHE A 3 2.34 -3.30 -32.84
N MET A 4 2.28 -4.33 -31.99
CA MET A 4 1.88 -4.18 -30.59
C MET A 4 2.97 -3.39 -29.87
N SER A 5 2.83 -2.07 -29.80
CA SER A 5 3.69 -1.24 -28.95
C SER A 5 3.41 -1.58 -27.49
N ILE A 6 4.37 -2.26 -26.85
CA ILE A 6 4.40 -2.51 -25.41
C ILE A 6 4.48 -1.15 -24.72
N LYS A 7 3.34 -0.64 -24.25
CA LYS A 7 3.30 0.50 -23.32
C LYS A 7 3.80 0.00 -21.97
N TYR A 8 5.12 0.00 -21.78
CA TYR A 8 5.69 -0.04 -20.44
C TYR A 8 5.08 1.14 -19.67
N LEU A 9 4.22 0.83 -18.69
CA LEU A 9 3.63 1.80 -17.77
C LEU A 9 4.74 2.38 -16.89
N HIS A 10 5.52 3.30 -17.45
CA HIS A 10 6.48 4.09 -16.71
C HIS A 10 5.65 5.11 -15.91
N GLN A 11 5.32 4.76 -14.65
CA GLN A 11 4.74 5.72 -13.71
C GLN A 11 5.70 6.91 -13.61
N PRO A 12 5.27 8.14 -13.95
CA PRO A 12 6.15 9.29 -13.88
C PRO A 12 6.51 9.51 -12.41
N GLN A 13 7.78 9.31 -12.06
CA GLN A 13 8.31 9.78 -10.79
C GLN A 13 8.33 11.31 -10.85
N HIS A 14 7.21 11.95 -10.47
CA HIS A 14 7.13 13.39 -10.33
C HIS A 14 8.08 13.86 -9.22
N PHE A 15 9.33 14.11 -9.58
CA PHE A 15 10.22 14.95 -8.79
C PHE A 15 9.70 16.38 -8.92
N THR A 16 8.99 16.85 -7.89
CA THR A 16 8.73 18.28 -7.73
C THR A 16 9.69 18.82 -6.69
N ILE A 17 10.10 20.08 -6.84
CA ILE A 17 11.01 20.84 -5.95
C ILE A 17 10.53 20.85 -4.46
N GLN A 18 9.34 20.31 -4.18
CA GLN A 18 8.60 20.38 -2.92
C GLN A 18 8.59 19.07 -2.09
N GLY A 19 9.17 17.95 -2.56
CA GLY A 19 9.21 16.71 -1.76
C GLY A 19 9.36 15.40 -2.53
N ILE A 20 9.34 14.28 -1.79
CA ILE A 20 9.41 12.90 -2.32
C ILE A 20 8.05 12.23 -2.17
N THR A 21 7.54 11.63 -3.25
CA THR A 21 6.27 10.89 -3.24
C THR A 21 6.50 9.38 -3.17
N TYR A 22 5.76 8.71 -2.28
CA TYR A 22 5.68 7.26 -2.15
C TYR A 22 4.31 6.77 -2.60
N LYS A 23 4.28 5.67 -3.36
CA LYS A 23 3.05 4.96 -3.71
C LYS A 23 2.80 3.88 -2.67
N ILE A 24 1.67 3.93 -1.99
CA ILE A 24 1.22 2.87 -1.08
C ILE A 24 0.09 2.13 -1.78
N ARG A 25 0.18 0.81 -1.83
CA ARG A 25 -0.81 -0.06 -2.45
C ARG A 25 -1.09 -1.24 -1.55
N VAL A 26 -2.35 -1.46 -1.21
CA VAL A 26 -2.83 -2.64 -0.50
C VAL A 26 -3.70 -3.44 -1.44
N VAL A 27 -3.31 -4.67 -1.73
CA VAL A 27 -3.98 -5.56 -2.70
C VAL A 27 -4.69 -6.67 -1.96
N ASN A 28 -5.95 -6.94 -2.33
CA ASN A 28 -6.61 -8.18 -1.95
C ASN A 28 -6.09 -9.32 -2.83
N GLY A 29 -5.27 -10.19 -2.25
CA GLY A 29 -4.65 -11.33 -2.91
C GLY A 29 -5.28 -12.67 -2.57
N PHE A 30 -6.52 -12.69 -2.06
CA PHE A 30 -7.26 -13.93 -1.87
C PHE A 30 -7.45 -14.64 -3.21
N THR A 31 -7.50 -15.97 -3.19
CA THR A 31 -7.76 -16.80 -4.39
C THR A 31 -8.87 -17.82 -4.17
N ASN A 32 -9.60 -17.69 -3.06
CA ASN A 32 -10.65 -18.62 -2.67
C ASN A 32 -12.00 -18.32 -3.34
N ASN A 33 -12.09 -17.34 -4.26
CA ASN A 33 -13.34 -16.93 -4.92
C ASN A 33 -14.47 -16.62 -3.92
N SER A 34 -14.13 -16.12 -2.73
CA SER A 34 -15.13 -15.73 -1.74
C SER A 34 -15.90 -14.50 -2.20
N SER A 35 -17.22 -14.50 -2.02
CA SER A 35 -18.06 -13.31 -2.20
C SER A 35 -17.87 -12.28 -1.08
N LEU A 36 -17.15 -12.64 -0.01
CA LEU A 36 -16.91 -11.77 1.13
C LEU A 36 -15.79 -10.76 0.81
N PRO A 37 -16.08 -9.46 0.78
CA PRO A 37 -15.05 -8.46 0.48
C PRO A 37 -14.09 -8.29 1.65
N LEU A 38 -12.83 -8.01 1.32
CA LEU A 38 -11.86 -7.46 2.26
C LEU A 38 -12.17 -5.96 2.45
N VAL A 39 -12.57 -5.56 3.66
CA VAL A 39 -12.84 -4.15 3.94
C VAL A 39 -11.57 -3.50 4.48
N ILE A 40 -11.12 -2.45 3.81
CA ILE A 40 -10.03 -1.59 4.26
C ILE A 40 -10.58 -0.23 4.69
N TRP A 41 -10.08 0.29 5.80
CA TRP A 41 -10.36 1.65 6.26
C TRP A 41 -9.07 2.29 6.76
N CYS A 42 -8.70 3.44 6.23
CA CYS A 42 -7.43 4.07 6.56
C CYS A 42 -7.61 5.52 7.01
N THR A 43 -6.73 5.95 7.90
CA THR A 43 -6.70 7.31 8.45
C THR A 43 -5.29 7.85 8.38
N SER A 44 -5.16 9.17 8.30
CA SER A 44 -3.91 9.91 8.43
C SER A 44 -3.97 10.86 9.63
N GLN A 45 -2.87 11.58 9.89
CA GLN A 45 -2.86 12.64 10.90
C GLN A 45 -3.81 13.79 10.57
N ASP A 46 -4.06 14.03 9.29
CA ASP A 46 -4.90 15.13 8.79
C ASP A 46 -6.38 14.75 8.68
N GLY A 47 -6.73 13.49 8.98
CA GLY A 47 -8.11 13.02 8.99
C GLY A 47 -8.29 11.65 8.34
N ASP A 48 -9.53 11.34 8.03
CA ASP A 48 -9.89 10.09 7.38
C ASP A 48 -9.54 10.11 5.89
N ILE A 49 -8.84 9.08 5.40
CA ILE A 49 -8.59 8.92 3.96
C ILE A 49 -9.64 8.02 3.31
N GLY A 50 -10.55 7.46 4.11
CA GLY A 50 -11.69 6.67 3.69
C GLY A 50 -11.43 5.17 3.72
N GLY A 51 -12.44 4.44 3.28
CA GLY A 51 -12.39 3.00 3.17
C GLY A 51 -13.08 2.45 1.94
N ARG A 52 -12.80 1.18 1.67
CA ARG A 52 -13.29 0.47 0.49
C ARG A 52 -13.51 -1.00 0.82
N ALA A 53 -14.53 -1.59 0.19
CA ALA A 53 -14.66 -3.03 0.08
C ALA A 53 -13.88 -3.49 -1.17
N LEU A 54 -12.89 -4.35 -0.99
CA LEU A 54 -12.03 -4.87 -2.06
C LEU A 54 -12.47 -6.30 -2.40
N GLN A 55 -12.84 -6.52 -3.66
CA GLN A 55 -13.04 -7.87 -4.20
C GLN A 55 -11.69 -8.54 -4.47
N GLU A 56 -11.71 -9.82 -4.83
CA GLU A 56 -10.50 -10.56 -5.24
C GLU A 56 -9.77 -9.80 -6.36
N GLY A 57 -8.48 -9.51 -6.15
CA GLY A 57 -7.63 -8.76 -7.09
C GLY A 57 -7.74 -7.23 -7.02
N ASP A 58 -8.74 -6.67 -6.33
CA ASP A 58 -8.87 -5.22 -6.15
C ASP A 58 -7.73 -4.67 -5.28
N ASP A 59 -7.39 -3.40 -5.49
CA ASP A 59 -6.44 -2.68 -4.67
C ASP A 59 -6.91 -1.32 -4.17
N TYR A 60 -6.37 -0.94 -3.01
CA TYR A 60 -6.50 0.37 -2.42
C TYR A 60 -5.15 1.09 -2.49
N THR A 61 -5.07 2.09 -3.37
CA THR A 61 -3.83 2.84 -3.63
C THR A 61 -3.98 4.31 -3.27
N TRP A 62 -2.97 4.85 -2.60
CA TRP A 62 -2.83 6.29 -2.38
C TRP A 62 -1.35 6.70 -2.41
N TYR A 63 -1.11 8.02 -2.35
CA TYR A 63 0.22 8.59 -2.43
C TYR A 63 0.53 9.39 -1.17
N ALA A 64 1.69 9.12 -0.56
CA ALA A 64 2.21 9.88 0.55
C ALA A 64 3.31 10.83 0.06
N ARG A 65 3.18 12.12 0.35
CA ARG A 65 4.19 13.13 0.00
C ARG A 65 4.99 13.52 1.23
N LEU A 66 6.30 13.29 1.19
CA LEU A 66 7.24 13.80 2.18
C LEU A 66 7.76 15.15 1.70
N SER A 67 7.27 16.21 2.31
CA SER A 67 7.79 17.55 2.08
C SER A 67 8.93 17.87 3.02
N PHE A 68 9.93 18.63 2.54
CA PHE A 68 11.08 19.05 3.36
C PHE A 68 10.69 19.99 4.50
N TRP A 69 9.57 20.71 4.33
CA TRP A 69 9.12 21.79 5.21
C TRP A 69 7.87 21.45 6.02
N ALA A 70 7.36 20.21 5.92
CA ALA A 70 6.13 19.79 6.59
C ALA A 70 6.35 18.48 7.38
N PRO A 71 5.50 18.18 8.39
CA PRO A 71 5.55 16.90 9.09
C PRO A 71 5.42 15.71 8.14
N THR A 72 6.06 14.60 8.49
CA THR A 72 5.96 13.36 7.72
C THR A 72 4.56 12.76 7.84
N PRO A 73 3.89 12.44 6.73
CA PRO A 73 2.57 11.84 6.80
C PRO A 73 2.65 10.46 7.45
N ALA A 74 1.73 10.19 8.38
CA ALA A 74 1.55 8.89 9.00
C ALA A 74 0.18 8.35 8.62
N TYR A 75 0.11 7.04 8.35
CA TYR A 75 -1.14 6.37 8.01
C TYR A 75 -1.36 5.16 8.91
N SER A 76 -2.61 4.95 9.31
CA SER A 76 -3.06 3.78 10.05
C SER A 76 -4.25 3.17 9.33
N CYS A 77 -4.15 1.89 8.98
CA CYS A 77 -5.19 1.16 8.27
C CYS A 77 -5.72 0.01 9.12
N THR A 78 -7.03 -0.18 9.04
CA THR A 78 -7.74 -1.35 9.51
C THR A 78 -8.10 -2.22 8.32
N LEU A 79 -7.79 -3.51 8.39
CA LEU A 79 -8.35 -4.54 7.53
C LEU A 79 -9.38 -5.32 8.32
N LYS A 80 -10.52 -5.61 7.70
CA LYS A 80 -11.53 -6.50 8.22
C LYS A 80 -11.88 -7.55 7.16
N TRP A 81 -11.79 -8.81 7.56
CA TRP A 81 -12.20 -9.95 6.75
C TRP A 81 -12.96 -10.93 7.65
N ASP A 82 -14.23 -11.15 7.33
CA ASP A 82 -15.17 -11.88 8.19
C ASP A 82 -15.19 -11.34 9.63
N ARG A 83 -14.74 -12.15 10.59
CA ARG A 83 -14.61 -11.82 12.02
C ARG A 83 -13.22 -11.31 12.37
N ALA A 84 -12.23 -11.49 11.50
CA ALA A 84 -10.87 -11.08 11.73
C ALA A 84 -10.70 -9.57 11.47
N ARG A 85 -9.90 -8.93 12.30
CA ARG A 85 -9.58 -7.50 12.19
C ARG A 85 -8.12 -7.26 12.53
N ILE A 86 -7.39 -6.62 11.62
CA ILE A 86 -5.99 -6.24 11.79
C ILE A 86 -5.87 -4.72 11.67
N MET A 87 -5.06 -4.12 12.53
CA MET A 87 -4.63 -2.73 12.37
C MET A 87 -3.13 -2.69 12.08
N PHE A 88 -2.71 -1.90 11.10
CA PHE A 88 -1.31 -1.77 10.74
C PHE A 88 -0.99 -0.40 10.16
N ALA A 89 0.28 -0.02 10.21
CA ALA A 89 0.78 1.24 9.65
C ALA A 89 1.44 0.96 8.29
N PRO A 90 0.73 1.12 7.16
CA PRO A 90 1.27 0.77 5.84
C PRO A 90 2.41 1.68 5.40
N PHE A 91 2.57 2.83 6.06
CA PHE A 91 3.60 3.81 5.80
C PHE A 91 4.02 4.48 7.10
N LYS A 92 5.30 4.32 7.46
CA LYS A 92 5.91 4.95 8.62
C LYS A 92 7.30 5.47 8.25
N VAL A 93 7.51 6.77 8.43
CA VAL A 93 8.82 7.39 8.28
C VAL A 93 9.52 7.34 9.64
N LEU A 94 10.68 6.68 9.71
CA LEU A 94 11.54 6.76 10.89
C LEU A 94 12.35 8.06 10.80
N LYS A 95 12.31 8.89 11.86
CA LYS A 95 13.01 10.17 11.97
C LYS A 95 14.44 10.06 11.41
N GLY A 96 14.77 10.86 10.40
CA GLY A 96 16.12 11.00 9.85
C GLY A 96 16.55 9.97 8.80
N ARG A 97 15.65 9.11 8.28
CA ARG A 97 15.98 8.14 7.22
C ARG A 97 14.90 8.04 6.16
N THR A 98 15.31 7.68 4.93
CA THR A 98 14.42 7.08 3.92
C THR A 98 13.55 6.01 4.60
N PRO A 99 12.23 5.94 4.38
CA PRO A 99 11.41 4.83 4.84
C PRO A 99 12.02 3.54 4.29
N ARG A 100 12.81 2.84 5.09
CA ARG A 100 13.55 1.65 4.66
C ARG A 100 12.60 0.57 4.16
N SER A 101 11.35 0.59 4.60
CA SER A 101 10.31 -0.31 4.10
C SER A 101 10.14 -0.16 2.59
N CYS A 102 9.84 1.03 2.06
CA CYS A 102 9.36 1.19 0.68
C CYS A 102 10.44 1.26 -0.42
N GLY A 103 11.69 0.95 -0.07
CA GLY A 103 12.81 0.78 -0.99
C GLY A 103 13.14 1.98 -1.88
N THR A 104 14.05 1.78 -2.82
CA THR A 104 14.47 2.80 -3.81
C THR A 104 13.35 3.10 -4.82
N CYS A 105 12.48 2.13 -5.07
CA CYS A 105 11.33 2.24 -5.97
C CYS A 105 10.23 3.18 -5.44
N ARG A 106 10.29 3.57 -4.15
CA ARG A 106 9.28 4.40 -3.47
C ARG A 106 7.89 3.76 -3.52
N LYS A 107 7.84 2.44 -3.44
CA LYS A 107 6.62 1.64 -3.46
C LYS A 107 6.53 0.86 -2.16
N CYS A 108 5.38 0.98 -1.50
CA CYS A 108 5.03 0.17 -0.34
C CYS A 108 3.88 -0.73 -0.79
N LEU A 109 4.18 -1.99 -1.05
CA LEU A 109 3.20 -2.95 -1.54
C LEU A 109 2.81 -3.87 -0.39
N TRP A 110 1.53 -3.96 -0.14
CA TRP A 110 0.95 -4.82 0.86
C TRP A 110 0.01 -5.81 0.16
N LEU A 111 0.23 -7.09 0.37
CA LEU A 111 -0.58 -8.15 -0.21
C LEU A 111 -1.28 -8.90 0.91
N VAL A 112 -2.60 -8.85 0.90
CA VAL A 112 -3.44 -9.49 1.91
C VAL A 112 -3.85 -10.86 1.39
N LYS A 113 -3.50 -11.91 2.13
CA LYS A 113 -3.82 -13.31 1.82
C LYS A 113 -4.56 -13.96 2.97
N GLU A 114 -5.15 -15.12 2.75
CA GLU A 114 -5.96 -15.85 3.72
C GLU A 114 -5.21 -16.19 5.01
N ASP A 115 -3.89 -16.26 4.94
CA ASP A 115 -3.00 -16.63 6.05
C ASP A 115 -2.22 -15.44 6.65
N GLY A 116 -2.37 -14.22 6.10
CA GLY A 116 -1.79 -13.02 6.68
C GLY A 116 -1.59 -11.87 5.71
N VAL A 117 -0.84 -10.88 6.16
CA VAL A 117 -0.48 -9.68 5.40
C VAL A 117 1.00 -9.70 5.09
N TYR A 118 1.32 -9.56 3.82
CA TYR A 118 2.68 -9.56 3.28
C TYR A 118 3.10 -8.17 2.84
N PHE A 119 4.37 -7.85 3.01
CA PHE A 119 4.98 -6.61 2.56
C PHE A 119 6.03 -6.87 1.46
N SER A 120 6.07 -5.98 0.48
CA SER A 120 7.12 -5.90 -0.53
C SER A 120 7.40 -4.45 -0.92
N ASN A 121 8.64 -4.17 -1.34
CA ASN A 121 9.06 -2.87 -1.84
C ASN A 121 9.53 -2.88 -3.29
N ASP A 122 9.63 -4.06 -3.89
CA ASP A 122 10.09 -4.31 -5.25
C ASP A 122 9.14 -5.21 -6.05
N ASP A 123 8.02 -5.63 -5.46
CA ASP A 123 7.00 -6.53 -6.05
C ASP A 123 7.51 -7.96 -6.30
N SER A 124 8.72 -8.29 -5.85
CA SER A 124 9.37 -9.57 -6.11
C SER A 124 9.58 -10.38 -4.82
N LYS A 125 10.03 -9.73 -3.75
CA LYS A 125 10.26 -10.36 -2.45
C LYS A 125 9.14 -9.99 -1.52
N TRP A 126 8.37 -10.99 -1.09
CA TRP A 126 7.24 -10.85 -0.18
C TRP A 126 7.59 -11.43 1.17
N VAL A 127 7.47 -10.62 2.22
CA VAL A 127 7.71 -11.03 3.61
C VAL A 127 6.40 -10.97 4.36
N LYS A 128 6.01 -12.06 5.05
CA LYS A 128 4.83 -12.02 5.92
C LYS A 128 5.16 -11.17 7.15
N GLU A 129 4.40 -10.09 7.34
CA GLU A 129 4.57 -9.17 8.47
C GLU A 129 3.52 -9.44 9.57
N ILE A 130 2.32 -9.90 9.19
CA ILE A 130 1.20 -10.04 10.11
C ILE A 130 0.45 -11.35 9.84
N SER A 131 0.10 -12.07 10.90
CA SER A 131 -0.80 -13.23 10.90
C SER A 131 -2.24 -12.80 11.24
N TRP A 132 -3.24 -13.48 10.67
CA TRP A 132 -4.65 -13.30 11.09
C TRP A 132 -4.96 -13.94 12.45
N ILE A 133 -4.16 -14.93 12.84
CA ILE A 133 -4.22 -15.67 14.10
C ILE A 133 -3.37 -14.97 15.15
#